data_AF-A0A7J8BJK5-F1
#
_entry.id   AF-A0A7J8BJK5-F1
#
_cell.length_a   1.000
_cell.length_b   1.000
_cell.length_c   1.000
_cell.angle_alpha   90.00
_cell.angle_beta   90.00
_cell.angle_gamma   90.00
#
_symmetry.space_group_name_H-M   'P 1'
#
loop_
_entity.id
_entity.type
_entity.pdbx_description
1 polymer ?
#
loop_
_entity_poly.entity_id
_entity_poly.type
_entity_poly.pdbx_seq_one_letter_code
_entity_poly.pdbx_strand_id
1 'polypeptide(L)'
;MGLPAGHHQVLHHAPDNPTQRNKDQLIRAAVKFLDTDTIWFGVEIGSSTSILGPSIPARTREVLASHLASYSTWALQGIEFVVAQLKSMLLTLGLLDLRLTVEQAVLLSRLEEEYQIQKWGNVEWAHDYELQELRARTAAGTLFVHLCSESTGVKHKLPQE
;
A
#
# COMPACT_ATOMS: atom_id res chain seq x y z
N MET A 1 5.66 -55.08 -19.29
CA MET A 1 6.54 -53.94 -18.95
C MET A 1 6.14 -52.80 -19.87
N GLY A 2 5.35 -51.85 -19.38
CA GLY A 2 4.81 -50.76 -20.19
C GLY A 2 4.10 -49.75 -19.27
N LEU A 3 4.80 -48.67 -18.94
CA LEU A 3 4.24 -47.51 -18.26
C LEU A 3 3.53 -46.61 -19.27
N PRO A 4 2.31 -46.12 -19.03
CA PRO A 4 1.78 -44.99 -19.78
C PRO A 4 2.18 -43.68 -19.10
N ALA A 5 2.57 -42.72 -19.95
CA ALA A 5 2.92 -41.36 -19.58
C ALA A 5 1.68 -40.58 -19.12
N GLY A 6 1.73 -40.06 -17.90
CA GLY A 6 0.79 -39.08 -17.38
C GLY A 6 1.52 -37.78 -17.06
N HIS A 7 1.91 -37.03 -18.09
CA HIS A 7 2.32 -35.63 -17.92
C HIS A 7 1.06 -34.79 -17.69
N HIS A 8 0.49 -34.85 -16.48
CA HIS A 8 -0.41 -33.81 -16.02
C HIS A 8 0.46 -32.59 -15.67
N GLN A 9 0.65 -31.74 -16.67
CA GLN A 9 1.12 -30.39 -16.48
C GLN A 9 0.03 -29.66 -15.68
N VAL A 10 0.20 -29.62 -14.36
CA VAL A 10 -0.63 -28.80 -13.48
C VAL A 10 -0.31 -27.36 -13.82
N LEU A 11 -1.11 -26.75 -14.70
CA LEU A 11 -1.18 -25.31 -14.87
C LEU A 11 -1.58 -24.73 -13.52
N HIS A 12 -0.59 -24.34 -12.71
CA HIS A 12 -0.77 -23.42 -11.61
C HIS A 12 -1.26 -22.11 -12.22
N HIS A 13 -2.58 -21.99 -12.36
CA HIS A 13 -3.24 -20.71 -12.54
C HIS A 13 -2.89 -19.91 -11.29
N ALA A 14 -1.91 -19.01 -11.39
CA ALA A 14 -1.43 -18.21 -10.27
C ALA A 14 -2.62 -17.45 -9.66
N PRO A 15 -3.13 -17.87 -8.48
CA PRO A 15 -4.32 -17.28 -7.88
C PRO A 15 -4.12 -15.81 -7.48
N ASP A 16 -2.87 -15.35 -7.50
CA ASP A 16 -2.43 -14.05 -7.04
C ASP A 16 -2.07 -13.08 -8.18
N ASN A 17 -2.57 -13.27 -9.40
CA ASN A 17 -2.37 -12.26 -10.45
C ASN A 17 -3.07 -10.94 -10.03
N PRO A 18 -2.33 -9.85 -9.72
CA PRO A 18 -2.91 -8.59 -9.27
C PRO A 18 -3.86 -7.99 -10.32
N THR A 19 -3.71 -8.35 -11.60
CA THR A 19 -4.57 -7.85 -12.69
C THR A 19 -6.01 -8.40 -12.63
N GLN A 20 -6.28 -9.47 -11.88
CA GLN A 20 -7.63 -10.05 -11.78
C GLN A 20 -8.33 -9.79 -10.44
N ARG A 21 -7.77 -8.95 -9.56
CA ARG A 21 -8.40 -8.65 -8.27
C ARG A 21 -9.59 -7.72 -8.44
N ASN A 22 -10.69 -8.07 -7.78
CA ASN A 22 -11.89 -7.23 -7.76
C ASN A 22 -11.70 -6.04 -6.79
N LYS A 23 -12.46 -4.96 -6.99
CA LYS A 23 -12.39 -3.73 -6.20
C LYS A 23 -12.49 -3.99 -4.69
N ASP A 24 -13.39 -4.88 -4.29
CA ASP A 24 -13.56 -5.24 -2.88
C ASP A 24 -12.37 -6.00 -2.29
N GLN A 25 -11.65 -6.79 -3.10
CA GLN A 25 -10.44 -7.48 -2.65
C GLN A 25 -9.31 -6.49 -2.40
N LEU A 26 -9.15 -5.49 -3.26
CA LEU A 26 -8.18 -4.41 -3.09
C LEU A 26 -8.48 -3.59 -1.83
N ILE A 27 -9.75 -3.23 -1.61
CA ILE A 27 -10.17 -2.48 -0.41
C ILE A 27 -9.91 -3.31 0.85
N ARG A 28 -10.22 -4.61 0.85
CA ARG A 28 -9.94 -5.48 2.00
C ARG A 28 -8.44 -5.61 2.28
N ALA A 29 -7.62 -5.77 1.24
CA ALA A 29 -6.17 -5.86 1.39
C ALA A 29 -5.61 -4.57 1.99
N ALA A 30 -6.04 -3.42 1.47
CA ALA A 30 -5.73 -2.09 1.98
C ALA A 30 -6.14 -1.92 3.45
N VAL A 31 -7.40 -2.20 3.81
CA VAL A 31 -7.92 -2.04 5.17
C VAL A 31 -7.21 -2.93 6.18
N LYS A 32 -6.70 -4.10 5.77
CA LYS A 32 -5.92 -5.00 6.64
C LYS A 32 -4.67 -4.32 7.22
N PHE A 33 -4.05 -3.39 6.49
CA PHE A 33 -2.88 -2.67 7.00
C PHE A 33 -3.21 -1.70 8.14
N LEU A 34 -4.48 -1.34 8.33
CA LEU A 34 -4.88 -0.56 9.50
C LEU A 34 -4.61 -1.34 10.79
N ASP A 35 -4.81 -2.64 10.83
CA ASP A 35 -4.54 -3.44 12.04
C ASP A 35 -3.04 -3.44 12.43
N THR A 36 -2.16 -3.17 11.47
CA THR A 36 -0.71 -3.03 11.67
C THR A 36 -0.30 -1.58 11.94
N ASP A 37 -1.14 -0.61 11.57
CA ASP A 37 -0.85 0.82 11.73
C ASP A 37 -0.88 1.19 13.21
N THR A 38 0.31 1.41 13.77
CA THR A 38 0.50 1.74 15.18
C THR A 38 0.34 3.25 15.44
N ILE A 39 0.35 4.10 14.40
CA ILE A 39 0.45 5.55 14.53
C ILE A 39 -0.66 6.24 13.72
N TRP A 40 -1.64 6.84 14.40
CA TRP A 40 -2.57 7.78 13.77
C TRP A 40 -2.42 9.18 14.36
N PHE A 41 -2.14 10.16 13.50
CA PHE A 41 -2.22 11.57 13.85
C PHE A 41 -3.70 11.99 13.95
N GLY A 42 -4.16 12.29 15.17
CA GLY A 42 -5.43 12.99 15.40
C GLY A 42 -6.59 12.16 15.95
N VAL A 43 -6.39 10.87 16.22
CA VAL A 43 -7.29 10.08 17.06
C VAL A 43 -6.45 9.32 18.06
N GLU A 44 -6.91 9.31 19.31
CA GLU A 44 -6.37 8.47 20.37
C GLU A 44 -6.58 7.00 20.02
N ILE A 45 -5.81 6.48 19.07
CA ILE A 45 -5.51 5.07 19.06
C ILE A 45 -4.57 4.90 20.24
N GLY A 46 -5.12 4.54 21.41
CA GLY A 46 -4.34 4.36 22.62
C GLY A 46 -3.09 3.56 22.29
N SER A 47 -1.92 4.16 22.55
CA SER A 47 -0.63 3.49 22.37
C SER A 47 -0.72 2.15 23.08
N SER A 48 -0.75 1.06 22.30
CA SER A 48 -0.86 -0.27 22.88
C SER A 48 0.52 -0.65 23.38
N THR A 49 0.64 -0.85 24.69
CA THR A 49 1.80 -1.50 25.31
C THR A 49 1.72 -3.03 25.21
N SER A 50 0.67 -3.56 24.58
CA SER A 50 0.47 -4.98 24.33
C SER A 50 1.00 -5.35 22.94
N ILE A 51 1.60 -6.54 22.82
CA ILE A 51 1.95 -7.18 21.54
C ILE A 51 0.73 -7.25 20.60
N LEU A 52 -0.46 -7.37 21.17
CA LEU A 52 -1.71 -7.27 20.45
C LEU A 52 -2.02 -5.78 20.26
N GLY A 53 -1.88 -5.31 19.02
CA GLY A 53 -2.13 -3.93 18.63
C GLY A 53 -3.52 -3.43 19.09
N PRO A 54 -3.71 -2.10 19.11
CA PRO A 54 -4.96 -1.50 19.57
C PRO A 54 -6.14 -1.93 18.68
N SER A 55 -7.28 -2.24 19.30
CA SER A 55 -8.48 -2.62 18.54
C SER A 55 -9.07 -1.40 17.83
N ILE A 56 -8.96 -1.37 16.50
CA ILE A 56 -9.52 -0.26 15.71
C ILE A 56 -11.04 -0.35 15.67
N PRO A 57 -11.79 0.73 15.97
CA PRO A 57 -13.25 0.72 15.90
C PRO A 57 -13.75 0.33 14.50
N ALA A 58 -14.81 -0.50 14.43
CA ALA A 58 -15.41 -0.90 13.16
C ALA A 58 -15.82 0.29 12.29
N ARG A 59 -16.33 1.35 12.92
CA ARG A 59 -16.70 2.62 12.26
C ARG A 59 -15.54 3.24 11.47
N THR A 60 -14.32 3.21 11.99
CA THR A 60 -13.14 3.78 11.30
C THR A 60 -12.83 2.99 10.03
N ARG A 61 -12.95 1.65 10.08
CA ARG A 61 -12.75 0.78 8.92
C ARG A 61 -13.79 1.02 7.84
N GLU A 62 -15.06 1.19 8.23
CA GLU A 62 -16.16 1.47 7.31
C GLU A 62 -15.97 2.81 6.60
N VAL A 63 -15.61 3.86 7.34
CA VAL A 63 -15.32 5.18 6.75
C VAL A 63 -14.16 5.08 5.75
N LEU A 64 -13.09 4.37 6.10
CA LEU A 64 -11.93 4.21 5.23
C LEU A 64 -12.24 3.35 4.00
N ALA A 65 -13.00 2.26 4.17
CA ALA A 65 -13.46 1.43 3.05
C ALA A 65 -14.35 2.23 2.09
N SER A 66 -15.25 3.08 2.63
CA SER A 66 -16.07 3.98 1.82
C SER A 66 -15.23 5.02 1.09
N HIS A 67 -14.17 5.55 1.71
CA HIS A 67 -13.25 6.48 1.07
C HIS A 67 -12.51 5.82 -0.09
N LEU A 68 -11.94 4.63 0.14
CA LEU A 68 -11.26 3.84 -0.88
C LEU A 68 -12.20 3.43 -2.04
N ALA A 69 -13.48 3.17 -1.74
CA ALA A 69 -14.47 2.83 -2.76
C ALA A 69 -14.71 3.96 -3.78
N SER A 70 -14.34 5.22 -3.48
CA SER A 70 -14.43 6.33 -4.44
C SER A 70 -13.37 6.28 -5.55
N TYR A 71 -12.24 5.60 -5.33
CA TYR A 71 -11.15 5.53 -6.29
C TYR A 71 -11.43 4.57 -7.44
N SER A 72 -10.79 4.80 -8.60
CA SER A 72 -10.78 3.87 -9.71
C SER A 72 -10.04 2.57 -9.33
N THR A 73 -10.33 1.46 -10.02
CA THR A 73 -9.65 0.18 -9.75
C THR A 73 -8.13 0.28 -9.93
N TRP A 74 -7.68 1.07 -10.93
CA TRP A 74 -6.26 1.34 -11.16
C TRP A 74 -5.63 2.15 -10.03
N ALA A 75 -6.31 3.20 -9.57
CA ALA A 75 -5.85 3.96 -8.42
C ALA A 75 -5.78 3.06 -7.17
N LEU A 76 -6.77 2.19 -6.94
CA LEU A 76 -6.75 1.24 -5.82
C LEU A 76 -5.57 0.26 -5.89
N GLN A 77 -5.23 -0.22 -7.08
CA GLN A 77 -4.05 -1.08 -7.26
C GLN A 77 -2.75 -0.33 -6.93
N GLY A 78 -2.65 0.93 -7.33
CA GLY A 78 -1.52 1.80 -6.97
C GLY A 78 -1.46 2.08 -5.47
N ILE A 79 -2.61 2.31 -4.83
CA ILE A 79 -2.71 2.50 -3.38
C ILE A 79 -2.22 1.24 -2.66
N GLU A 80 -2.71 0.06 -3.04
CA GLU A 80 -2.26 -1.21 -2.46
C GLU A 80 -0.75 -1.40 -2.60
N PHE A 81 -0.18 -1.04 -3.75
CA PHE A 81 1.25 -1.10 -3.99
C PHE A 81 2.04 -0.20 -3.03
N VAL A 82 1.62 1.08 -2.86
CA VAL A 82 2.28 2.02 -1.94
C VAL A 82 2.13 1.58 -0.48
N VAL A 83 0.94 1.11 -0.10
CA VAL A 83 0.67 0.57 1.24
C VAL A 83 1.58 -0.61 1.54
N ALA A 84 1.80 -1.51 0.58
CA ALA A 84 2.71 -2.65 0.76
C ALA A 84 4.17 -2.22 0.94
N GLN A 85 4.61 -1.13 0.30
CA GLN A 85 5.95 -0.58 0.48
C GLN A 85 6.13 0.02 1.89
N LEU A 86 5.25 0.94 2.26
CA LEU A 86 5.29 1.65 3.55
C LEU A 86 4.84 0.78 4.74
N LYS A 87 4.18 -0.34 4.46
CA LYS A 87 3.48 -1.21 5.42
C LYS A 87 2.49 -0.44 6.29
N SER A 88 1.99 0.69 5.77
CA SER A 88 1.12 1.60 6.48
C SER A 88 0.09 2.23 5.56
N MET A 89 -1.19 2.09 5.93
CA MET A 89 -2.29 2.73 5.23
C MET A 89 -2.32 4.22 5.52
N LEU A 90 -2.12 4.60 6.78
CA LEU A 90 -2.18 6.00 7.20
C LEU A 90 -1.07 6.85 6.58
N LEU A 91 0.17 6.35 6.51
CA LEU A 91 1.24 7.04 5.81
C LEU A 91 0.94 7.17 4.32
N THR A 92 0.35 6.15 3.71
CA THR A 92 -0.07 6.20 2.30
C THR A 92 -1.14 7.26 2.06
N LEU A 93 -2.17 7.33 2.90
CA LEU A 93 -3.21 8.37 2.79
C LEU A 93 -2.61 9.77 3.01
N GLY A 94 -1.72 9.94 3.99
CA GLY A 94 -1.02 11.21 4.22
C GLY A 94 -0.14 11.64 3.04
N LEU A 95 0.45 10.68 2.33
CA LEU A 95 1.22 10.91 1.11
C LEU A 95 0.33 11.30 -0.08
N LEU A 96 -0.80 10.59 -0.28
CA LEU A 96 -1.75 10.88 -1.36
C LEU A 96 -2.50 12.19 -1.16
N ASP A 97 -2.77 12.57 0.08
CA ASP A 97 -3.35 13.87 0.45
C ASP A 97 -2.32 15.01 0.42
N LEU A 98 -1.09 14.75 -0.02
CA LEU A 98 0.03 15.71 -0.10
C LEU A 98 0.38 16.36 1.25
N ARG A 99 0.07 15.69 2.36
CA ARG A 99 0.46 16.14 3.72
C ARG A 99 1.87 15.71 4.09
N LEU A 100 2.37 14.66 3.43
CA LEU A 100 3.72 14.12 3.60
C LEU A 100 4.42 14.09 2.24
N THR A 101 5.73 14.34 2.23
CA THR A 101 6.57 13.99 1.07
C THR A 101 6.90 12.50 1.07
N VAL A 102 7.38 11.98 -0.07
CA VAL A 102 7.83 10.58 -0.18
C VAL A 102 8.93 10.28 0.83
N GLU A 103 9.89 11.20 1.00
CA GLU A 103 11.01 11.05 1.93
C GLU A 103 10.52 10.98 3.38
N GLN A 104 9.56 11.83 3.74
CA GLN A 104 8.96 11.83 5.07
C GLN A 104 8.18 10.55 5.34
N ALA A 105 7.35 10.11 4.40
CA ALA A 105 6.58 8.87 4.53
C ALA A 105 7.50 7.64 4.68
N VAL A 106 8.56 7.57 3.87
CA VAL A 106 9.54 6.48 3.93
C VAL A 106 10.31 6.50 5.24
N LEU A 107 10.73 7.68 5.73
CA LEU A 107 11.38 7.81 7.03
C LEU A 107 10.47 7.34 8.17
N LEU A 108 9.21 7.77 8.17
CA LEU A 108 8.22 7.37 9.17
C LEU A 108 7.94 5.86 9.15
N SER A 109 7.95 5.22 7.97
CA SER A 109 7.80 3.76 7.88
C SER A 109 9.00 2.97 8.42
N ARG A 110 10.16 3.63 8.57
CA ARG A 110 11.44 3.01 8.94
C ARG A 110 11.98 3.49 10.29
N LEU A 111 11.15 4.09 11.15
CA LEU A 111 11.61 4.67 12.42
C LEU A 111 12.40 3.68 13.29
N GLU A 112 11.93 2.43 13.38
CA GLU A 112 12.65 1.38 14.12
C GLU A 112 14.01 1.09 13.48
N GLU A 113 14.06 0.90 12.17
CA GLU A 113 15.31 0.62 11.46
C GLU A 113 16.31 1.78 11.57
N GLU A 114 15.84 3.02 11.46
CA GLU A 114 16.67 4.23 11.64
C GLU A 114 17.24 4.30 13.06
N TYR A 115 16.43 3.94 14.07
CA TYR A 115 16.90 3.83 15.45
C TYR A 115 17.98 2.76 15.62
N GLN A 116 17.80 1.61 14.99
CA GLN A 116 18.77 0.51 15.01
C GLN A 116 20.08 0.90 14.32
N ILE A 117 20.02 1.57 13.16
CA ILE A 117 21.18 2.12 12.45
C ILE A 117 21.92 3.13 13.33
N GLN A 118 21.19 4.03 14.00
CA GLN A 118 21.81 4.99 14.92
C GLN A 118 22.52 4.30 16.09
N LYS A 119 21.95 3.19 16.59
CA LYS A 119 22.49 2.47 17.74
C LYS A 119 23.67 1.56 17.40
N TRP A 120 23.63 0.89 16.25
CA TRP A 120 24.55 -0.19 15.89
C TRP A 120 25.40 0.09 14.66
N GLY A 121 25.23 1.26 14.03
CA GLY A 121 25.97 1.70 12.87
C GLY A 121 25.27 1.33 11.56
N ASN A 122 25.63 2.08 10.51
CA ASN A 122 25.13 1.85 9.17
C ASN A 122 25.91 0.73 8.47
N VAL A 123 25.19 -0.18 7.83
CA VAL A 123 25.76 -1.12 6.86
C VAL A 123 25.63 -0.50 5.48
N GLU A 124 26.73 0.09 5.01
CA GLU A 124 26.81 0.69 3.68
C GLU A 124 26.34 -0.29 2.60
N TRP A 125 25.73 0.25 1.54
CA TRP A 125 25.14 -0.48 0.42
C TRP A 125 23.91 -1.33 0.73
N ALA A 126 23.74 -1.85 1.95
CA ALA A 126 22.51 -2.54 2.34
C ALA A 126 21.41 -1.52 2.65
N HIS A 127 21.57 -0.76 3.73
CA HIS A 127 20.53 0.19 4.17
C HIS A 127 20.34 1.35 3.18
N ASP A 128 21.42 1.78 2.53
CA ASP A 128 21.37 2.89 1.56
C ASP A 128 20.61 2.47 0.29
N TYR A 129 20.88 1.26 -0.23
CA TYR A 129 20.16 0.75 -1.39
C TYR A 129 18.69 0.51 -1.08
N GLU A 130 18.39 -0.13 0.06
CA GLU A 130 17.01 -0.37 0.50
C GLU A 130 16.24 0.95 0.69
N LEU A 131 16.89 1.99 1.25
CA LEU A 131 16.30 3.32 1.36
C LEU A 131 15.91 3.89 0.00
N GLN A 132 16.84 3.88 -0.96
CA GLN A 132 16.60 4.48 -2.27
C GLN A 132 15.60 3.68 -3.09
N GLU A 133 15.64 2.35 -3.02
CA GLU A 133 14.68 1.48 -3.67
C GLU A 133 13.27 1.72 -3.11
N LEU A 134 13.14 1.83 -1.79
CA LEU A 134 11.85 2.09 -1.15
C LEU A 134 11.29 3.47 -1.53
N ARG A 135 12.14 4.51 -1.58
CA ARG A 135 11.76 5.85 -2.07
C ARG A 135 11.32 5.81 -3.53
N ALA A 136 12.10 5.17 -4.40
CA ALA A 136 11.80 5.09 -5.83
C ALA A 136 10.45 4.38 -6.07
N ARG A 137 10.21 3.25 -5.41
CA ARG A 137 8.93 2.52 -5.52
C ARG A 137 7.77 3.33 -4.96
N THR A 138 7.93 3.94 -3.79
CA THR A 138 6.90 4.77 -3.17
C THR A 138 6.54 5.96 -4.06
N ALA A 139 7.53 6.66 -4.63
CA ALA A 139 7.32 7.76 -5.56
C ALA A 139 6.58 7.30 -6.83
N ALA A 140 7.03 6.20 -7.44
CA ALA A 140 6.41 5.65 -8.65
C ALA A 140 4.95 5.25 -8.42
N GLY A 141 4.66 4.57 -7.30
CA GLY A 141 3.30 4.19 -6.93
C GLY A 141 2.40 5.41 -6.69
N THR A 142 2.91 6.41 -5.97
CA THR A 142 2.19 7.66 -5.67
C THR A 142 1.85 8.41 -6.97
N LEU A 143 2.83 8.57 -7.85
CA LEU A 143 2.63 9.20 -9.16
C LEU A 143 1.58 8.45 -9.99
N PHE A 144 1.65 7.12 -10.01
CA PHE A 144 0.66 6.29 -10.71
C PHE A 144 -0.76 6.51 -10.19
N VAL A 145 -0.95 6.55 -8.86
CA VAL A 145 -2.26 6.83 -8.25
C VAL A 145 -2.80 8.20 -8.66
N HIS A 146 -1.96 9.24 -8.65
CA HIS A 146 -2.37 10.58 -9.08
C HIS A 146 -2.80 10.60 -10.55
N LEU A 147 -2.00 10.02 -11.45
CA LEU A 147 -2.33 9.93 -12.88
C LEU A 147 -3.63 9.15 -13.15
N CYS A 148 -3.86 8.05 -12.42
CA CYS A 148 -5.09 7.26 -12.52
C CYS A 148 -6.32 7.96 -11.92
N SER A 149 -6.11 8.93 -11.03
CA SER A 149 -7.18 9.72 -10.43
C SER A 149 -7.57 10.91 -11.32
N GLU A 150 -6.59 11.58 -11.92
CA GLU A 150 -6.81 12.73 -12.83
C GLU A 150 -7.41 12.33 -14.19
N SER A 151 -7.02 11.17 -14.74
CA SER A 151 -7.53 10.67 -16.03
C SER A 151 -9.05 10.44 -16.04
N THR A 152 -9.66 10.24 -14.88
CA THR A 152 -11.13 10.12 -14.75
C THR A 152 -11.85 11.47 -14.95
N GLY A 153 -11.13 12.60 -14.91
CA GLY A 153 -11.68 13.95 -15.07
C GLY A 153 -11.76 14.47 -16.52
N VAL A 154 -11.14 13.80 -17.49
CA VAL A 154 -11.16 14.25 -18.89
C VAL A 154 -12.47 13.84 -19.56
N LYS A 155 -13.52 14.66 -19.36
CA LYS A 155 -14.74 14.58 -20.17
C LYS A 155 -14.39 14.97 -21.61
N HIS A 156 -14.37 13.99 -22.50
CA HIS A 156 -14.25 14.21 -23.94
C HIS A 156 -15.42 15.07 -24.41
N LYS A 157 -15.18 16.35 -24.73
CA LYS A 157 -16.19 17.17 -25.43
C LYS A 157 -16.31 16.60 -26.83
N LEU A 158 -17.45 15.97 -27.15
CA LEU A 158 -17.76 15.63 -28.53
C LEU A 158 -17.90 16.94 -29.33
N PRO A 159 -17.30 17.04 -30.53
CA PRO A 159 -17.66 18.10 -31.47
C PRO A 159 -19.11 17.86 -31.88
N GLN A 160 -19.98 18.85 -31.67
CA GLN A 160 -21.29 18.86 -32.30
C GLN A 160 -21.10 19.26 -33.76
N GLU A 161 -21.51 18.38 -34.68
CA GLU A 161 -21.73 18.70 -36.10
C GLU A 161 -22.99 19.53 -36.29
#